data_AF-A0A6I5CCH4-F1
#
_entry.id   AF-A0A6I5CCH4-F1
#
_cell.length_a   1.000
_cell.length_b   1.000
_cell.length_c   1.000
_cell.angle_alpha   90.00
_cell.angle_beta   90.00
_cell.angle_gamma   90.00
#
_symmetry.space_group_name_H-M   'P 1'
#
loop_
_entity.id
_entity.type
_entity.pdbx_description
1 polymer ?
#
loop_
_entity_poly.entity_id
_entity_poly.type
_entity_poly.pdbx_seq_one_letter_code
_entity_poly.pdbx_strand_id
1 'polypeptide(L)'
;MGFHVDSEAGRLRRVILHRPDLELKRLTPSNKDALLFDDVLWVRRARAEHDGFADVLRDRGVAVHLFGELLTETMGIAPARSLVLDRAFDEKEYGPLATDHLRAAFETLDARELAEALVGGMTKREFLAGHAEPASVRFHVMDLDDFLLDPLPNHLFTRDTSAWIYDGVSINAMRLPARQRETVHFEAIYRHHPLFADEAFHL
;
A
#
# COMPACT_ATOMS: atom_id res chain seq x y z
N MET A 1 -9.25 -7.59 24.31
CA MET A 1 -8.43 -6.57 24.99
C MET A 1 -7.93 -5.72 23.85
N GLY A 2 -8.49 -4.52 23.67
CA GLY A 2 -8.35 -3.75 22.43
C GLY A 2 -6.92 -3.28 22.16
N PHE A 3 -6.71 -2.70 20.99
CA PHE A 3 -5.47 -2.04 20.62
C PHE A 3 -5.27 -0.78 21.48
N HIS A 4 -4.03 -0.53 21.92
CA HIS A 4 -3.72 0.59 22.81
C HIS A 4 -2.25 1.02 22.70
N VAL A 5 -2.01 2.32 22.53
CA VAL A 5 -0.66 2.93 22.51
C VAL A 5 -0.64 4.22 23.34
N ASP A 6 -0.18 4.13 24.58
CA ASP A 6 -0.11 5.25 25.54
C ASP A 6 1.31 5.73 25.87
N SER A 7 2.33 5.13 25.26
CA SER A 7 3.72 5.45 25.55
C SER A 7 4.64 5.09 24.39
N GLU A 8 5.66 5.92 24.17
CA GLU A 8 6.77 5.67 23.22
C GLU A 8 7.91 4.82 23.83
N ALA A 9 7.93 4.64 25.16
CA ALA A 9 8.97 3.88 25.87
C ALA A 9 8.42 2.63 26.59
N GLY A 10 7.11 2.40 26.52
CA GLY A 10 6.46 1.23 27.08
C GLY A 10 6.85 -0.07 26.38
N ARG A 11 6.45 -1.20 26.97
CA ARG A 11 6.70 -2.50 26.34
C ARG A 11 5.83 -2.67 25.09
N LEU A 12 6.47 -2.67 23.93
CA LEU A 12 5.83 -2.96 22.65
C LEU A 12 5.28 -4.39 22.64
N ARG A 13 4.02 -4.56 22.21
CA ARG A 13 3.36 -5.87 22.13
C ARG A 13 3.06 -6.30 20.70
N ARG A 14 2.66 -5.35 19.85
CA ARG A 14 2.34 -5.56 18.44
C ARG A 14 2.88 -4.41 17.61
N VAL A 15 3.25 -4.67 16.36
CA VAL A 15 3.74 -3.65 15.42
C VAL A 15 3.40 -4.03 13.98
N ILE A 16 3.14 -3.02 13.15
CA ILE A 16 2.98 -3.19 11.70
C ILE A 16 4.27 -2.73 11.01
N LEU A 17 4.88 -3.60 10.22
CA LEU A 17 6.06 -3.32 9.41
C LEU A 17 5.76 -3.58 7.94
N HIS A 18 6.43 -2.88 7.01
CA HIS A 18 6.35 -3.18 5.59
C HIS A 18 7.68 -3.76 5.11
N ARG A 19 7.61 -4.96 4.56
CA ARG A 19 8.80 -5.63 4.02
C ARG A 19 9.09 -5.10 2.61
N PRO A 20 10.29 -4.55 2.34
CA PRO A 20 10.71 -4.11 1.01
C PRO A 20 10.40 -5.09 -0.13
N ASP A 21 9.71 -4.66 -1.18
CA ASP A 21 9.43 -5.48 -2.36
C ASP A 21 9.60 -4.74 -3.71
N LEU A 22 8.62 -4.88 -4.61
CA LEU A 22 8.64 -4.45 -5.99
C LEU A 22 8.71 -2.93 -6.11
N GLU A 23 8.05 -2.23 -5.19
CA GLU A 23 8.02 -0.78 -5.11
C GLU A 23 9.42 -0.17 -5.06
N LEU A 24 10.35 -0.80 -4.34
CA LEU A 24 11.75 -0.34 -4.28
C LEU A 24 12.56 -0.76 -5.51
N LYS A 25 12.19 -1.85 -6.19
CA LYS A 25 12.84 -2.27 -7.45
C LYS A 25 12.52 -1.33 -8.61
N ARG A 26 11.38 -0.63 -8.52
CA ARG A 26 10.95 0.36 -9.53
C ARG A 26 11.56 1.76 -9.33
N LEU A 27 12.33 1.95 -8.27
CA LEU A 27 13.13 3.17 -8.08
C LEU A 27 14.26 3.23 -9.10
N THR A 28 14.38 4.37 -9.75
CA THR A 28 15.45 4.69 -10.68
C THR A 28 16.06 6.05 -10.30
N PRO A 29 17.30 6.35 -10.74
CA PRO A 29 17.89 7.66 -10.49
C PRO A 29 17.05 8.84 -11.00
N SER A 30 16.20 8.62 -12.02
CA SER A 30 15.37 9.67 -12.62
C SER A 30 14.02 9.86 -11.96
N ASN A 31 13.50 8.87 -11.19
CA ASN A 31 12.17 8.95 -10.57
C ASN A 31 12.19 9.04 -9.03
N LYS A 32 13.32 8.75 -8.39
CA LYS A 32 13.43 8.65 -6.92
C LYS A 32 12.91 9.89 -6.18
N ASP A 33 13.21 11.09 -6.69
CA ASP A 33 12.84 12.35 -6.04
C ASP A 33 11.33 12.59 -6.12
N ALA A 34 10.70 12.23 -7.24
CA ALA A 34 9.24 12.29 -7.40
C ALA A 34 8.52 11.28 -6.50
N LEU A 35 9.16 10.13 -6.25
CA LEU A 35 8.69 9.08 -5.34
C LEU A 35 9.15 9.29 -3.88
N LEU A 36 9.77 10.44 -3.59
CA LEU A 36 10.18 10.87 -2.25
C LEU A 36 11.18 9.92 -1.58
N PHE A 37 12.08 9.36 -2.38
CA PHE A 37 13.08 8.42 -1.91
C PHE A 37 14.48 8.94 -2.22
N ASP A 38 15.37 8.89 -1.23
CA ASP A 38 16.68 9.56 -1.32
C ASP A 38 17.61 8.91 -2.35
N ASP A 39 17.63 7.58 -2.42
CA ASP A 39 18.49 6.84 -3.35
C ASP A 39 17.94 5.45 -3.70
N VAL A 40 18.43 4.87 -4.80
CA VAL A 40 18.07 3.51 -5.21
C VAL A 40 18.71 2.49 -4.26
N LEU A 41 17.89 1.58 -3.72
CA LEU A 41 18.35 0.59 -2.75
C LEU A 41 18.68 -0.76 -3.37
N TRP A 42 19.64 -1.47 -2.75
CA TRP A 42 19.83 -2.89 -3.03
C TRP A 42 18.72 -3.70 -2.34
N VAL A 43 17.59 -3.87 -3.04
CA VAL A 43 16.35 -4.46 -2.48
C VAL A 43 16.57 -5.82 -1.81
N ARG A 44 17.40 -6.70 -2.38
CA ARG A 44 17.70 -8.01 -1.76
C ARG A 44 18.35 -7.85 -0.38
N ARG A 45 19.26 -6.89 -0.24
CA ARG A 45 19.92 -6.60 1.03
C ARG A 45 18.96 -5.90 2.00
N ALA A 46 18.18 -4.94 1.52
CA ALA A 46 17.17 -4.26 2.33
C ALA A 46 16.14 -5.25 2.90
N ARG A 47 15.72 -6.26 2.13
CA ARG A 47 14.88 -7.36 2.64
C ARG A 47 15.57 -8.14 3.75
N ALA A 48 16.81 -8.57 3.55
CA ALA A 48 17.54 -9.33 4.56
C ALA A 48 17.72 -8.54 5.87
N GLU A 49 18.02 -7.23 5.77
CA GLU A 49 18.13 -6.34 6.92
C GLU A 49 16.77 -6.14 7.61
N HIS A 50 15.70 -5.95 6.85
CA HIS A 50 14.33 -5.84 7.38
C HIS A 50 13.87 -7.15 8.06
N ASP A 51 14.17 -8.31 7.46
CA ASP A 51 13.83 -9.61 8.02
C ASP A 51 14.56 -9.80 9.37
N GLY A 52 15.85 -9.48 9.43
CA GLY A 52 16.60 -9.48 10.69
C GLY A 52 16.02 -8.52 11.74
N PHE A 53 15.57 -7.33 11.34
CA PHE A 53 14.89 -6.40 12.24
C PHE A 53 13.56 -6.97 12.79
N ALA A 54 12.74 -7.57 11.93
CA ALA A 54 11.50 -8.21 12.33
C ALA A 54 11.75 -9.38 13.30
N ASP A 55 12.79 -10.18 13.06
CA ASP A 55 13.14 -11.31 13.92
C ASP A 55 13.61 -10.86 15.31
N VAL A 56 14.42 -9.79 15.39
CA VAL A 56 14.83 -9.15 16.66
C VAL A 56 13.62 -8.73 17.52
N LEU A 57 12.53 -8.29 16.89
CA LEU A 57 11.28 -7.94 17.57
C LEU A 57 10.49 -9.20 18.00
N ARG A 58 10.37 -10.19 17.12
CA ARG A 58 9.71 -11.46 17.42
C ARG A 58 10.38 -12.20 18.58
N ASP A 59 11.70 -12.22 18.62
CA ASP A 59 12.49 -12.81 19.71
C ASP A 59 12.22 -12.16 21.08
N ARG A 60 11.76 -10.90 21.08
CA ARG A 60 11.33 -10.17 22.29
C ARG A 60 9.85 -10.39 22.64
N GLY A 61 9.16 -11.25 21.90
CA GLY A 61 7.75 -11.57 22.06
C GLY A 61 6.81 -10.50 21.49
N VAL A 62 7.28 -9.66 20.57
CA VAL A 62 6.43 -8.69 19.86
C VAL A 62 5.76 -9.40 18.69
N ALA A 63 4.43 -9.27 18.57
CA ALA A 63 3.72 -9.72 17.37
C ALA A 63 3.99 -8.75 16.22
N VAL A 64 4.76 -9.21 15.23
CA VAL A 64 5.06 -8.43 14.03
C VAL A 64 4.07 -8.79 12.93
N HIS A 65 3.27 -7.82 12.51
CA HIS A 65 2.35 -7.93 11.38
C HIS A 65 2.97 -7.28 10.15
N LEU A 66 3.03 -7.99 9.03
CA LEU A 66 3.53 -7.42 7.78
C LEU A 66 2.40 -6.75 7.01
N PHE A 67 2.61 -5.50 6.62
CA PHE A 67 1.62 -4.69 5.89
C PHE A 67 1.17 -5.37 4.59
N GLY A 68 2.10 -5.95 3.82
CA GLY A 68 1.75 -6.68 2.60
C GLY A 68 0.83 -7.87 2.84
N GLU A 69 0.99 -8.59 3.96
CA GLU A 69 0.12 -9.71 4.34
C GLU A 69 -1.27 -9.19 4.74
N LEU A 70 -1.32 -8.16 5.61
CA LEU A 70 -2.56 -7.51 6.01
C LEU A 70 -3.33 -6.96 4.80
N LEU A 71 -2.64 -6.31 3.86
CA LEU A 71 -3.28 -5.79 2.65
C LEU A 71 -3.79 -6.93 1.77
N THR A 72 -3.00 -7.99 1.59
CA THR A 72 -3.42 -9.17 0.80
C THR A 72 -4.69 -9.80 1.37
N GLU A 73 -4.74 -10.04 2.68
CA GLU A 73 -5.94 -10.57 3.35
C GLU A 73 -7.14 -9.62 3.18
N THR A 74 -6.91 -8.31 3.30
CA THR A 74 -7.92 -7.26 3.11
C THR A 74 -8.45 -7.23 1.67
N MET A 75 -7.60 -7.44 0.67
CA MET A 75 -8.00 -7.47 -0.75
C MET A 75 -8.84 -8.72 -1.10
N GLY A 76 -8.92 -9.71 -0.19
CA GLY A 76 -9.89 -10.80 -0.27
C GLY A 76 -11.30 -10.41 0.19
N ILE A 77 -11.48 -9.22 0.75
CA ILE A 77 -12.75 -8.74 1.32
C ILE A 77 -13.39 -7.75 0.35
N ALA A 78 -14.51 -8.15 -0.28
CA ALA A 78 -15.17 -7.38 -1.34
C ALA A 78 -15.41 -5.88 -1.02
N PRO A 79 -15.97 -5.47 0.13
CA PRO A 79 -16.15 -4.05 0.43
C PRO A 79 -14.81 -3.28 0.57
N ALA A 80 -13.76 -3.93 1.07
CA ALA A 80 -12.44 -3.32 1.20
C ALA A 80 -11.76 -3.16 -0.15
N ARG A 81 -11.87 -4.19 -1.01
CA ARG A 81 -11.41 -4.17 -2.39
C ARG A 81 -12.07 -3.03 -3.17
N SER A 82 -13.40 -2.90 -3.11
CA SER A 82 -14.13 -1.80 -3.75
C SER A 82 -13.62 -0.44 -3.27
N LEU A 83 -13.49 -0.24 -1.95
CA LEU A 83 -13.00 1.00 -1.38
C LEU A 83 -11.63 1.41 -1.95
N VAL A 84 -10.69 0.47 -2.04
CA VAL A 84 -9.34 0.75 -2.54
C VAL A 84 -9.36 1.06 -4.04
N LEU A 85 -10.06 0.27 -4.84
CA LEU A 85 -10.13 0.48 -6.29
C LEU A 85 -10.84 1.78 -6.67
N ASP A 86 -11.88 2.17 -5.93
CA ASP A 86 -12.61 3.43 -6.13
C ASP A 86 -11.72 4.65 -5.86
N ARG A 87 -10.73 4.52 -4.98
CA ARG A 87 -9.76 5.58 -4.67
C ARG A 87 -8.49 5.50 -5.52
N ALA A 88 -8.17 4.33 -6.07
CA ALA A 88 -7.02 4.15 -6.95
C ALA A 88 -7.29 4.65 -8.37
N PHE A 89 -8.53 4.50 -8.86
CA PHE A 89 -8.93 4.92 -10.20
C PHE A 89 -9.99 6.03 -10.11
N ASP A 90 -9.53 7.29 -10.09
CA ASP A 90 -10.41 8.47 -10.08
C ASP A 90 -10.79 8.86 -11.52
N GLU A 91 -12.09 9.06 -11.77
CA GLU A 91 -12.60 9.57 -13.05
C GLU A 91 -11.99 10.92 -13.44
N LYS A 92 -11.58 11.74 -12.47
CA LYS A 92 -10.89 13.02 -12.74
C LYS A 92 -9.52 12.84 -13.36
N GLU A 93 -8.88 11.69 -13.13
CA GLU A 93 -7.56 11.37 -13.66
C GLU A 93 -7.66 10.58 -14.98
N TYR A 94 -8.42 9.48 -14.97
CA TYR A 94 -8.49 8.56 -16.10
C TYR A 94 -9.64 8.84 -17.07
N GLY A 95 -10.63 9.61 -16.64
CA GLY A 95 -11.86 9.85 -17.38
C GLY A 95 -12.95 8.80 -17.08
N PRO A 96 -14.23 9.17 -17.21
CA PRO A 96 -15.35 8.30 -16.86
C PRO A 96 -15.43 7.04 -17.73
N LEU A 97 -14.99 7.11 -18.99
CA LEU A 97 -15.05 5.97 -19.92
C LEU A 97 -13.98 4.90 -19.67
N ALA A 98 -12.91 5.23 -18.94
CA ALA A 98 -11.83 4.30 -18.65
C ALA A 98 -11.90 3.73 -17.24
N THR A 99 -12.47 4.48 -16.28
CA THR A 99 -12.44 4.12 -14.86
C THR A 99 -13.07 2.77 -14.60
N ASP A 100 -14.25 2.48 -15.16
CA ASP A 100 -14.89 1.17 -15.00
C ASP A 100 -14.11 0.04 -15.66
N HIS A 101 -13.48 0.27 -16.81
CA HIS A 101 -12.64 -0.73 -17.47
C HIS A 101 -11.39 -1.03 -16.63
N LEU A 102 -10.70 0.00 -16.13
CA LEU A 102 -9.55 -0.16 -15.24
C LEU A 102 -9.95 -0.89 -13.96
N ARG A 103 -11.03 -0.47 -13.29
CA ARG A 103 -11.54 -1.15 -12.09
C ARG A 103 -11.86 -2.61 -12.38
N ALA A 104 -12.60 -2.90 -13.45
CA ALA A 104 -12.95 -4.26 -13.82
C ALA A 104 -11.71 -5.13 -14.08
N ALA A 105 -10.68 -4.60 -14.74
CA ALA A 105 -9.43 -5.32 -14.95
C ALA A 105 -8.76 -5.70 -13.62
N PHE A 106 -8.63 -4.76 -12.69
CA PHE A 106 -8.02 -5.02 -11.39
C PHE A 106 -8.90 -5.87 -10.46
N GLU A 107 -10.22 -5.85 -10.62
CA GLU A 107 -11.15 -6.71 -9.90
C GLU A 107 -10.96 -8.20 -10.24
N THR A 108 -10.44 -8.52 -11.43
CA THR A 108 -10.14 -9.90 -11.83
C THR A 108 -8.88 -10.48 -11.20
N LEU A 109 -8.00 -9.64 -10.66
CA LEU A 109 -6.77 -10.08 -10.02
C LEU A 109 -7.07 -10.83 -8.71
N ASP A 110 -6.25 -11.84 -8.41
CA ASP A 110 -6.30 -12.44 -7.10
C ASP A 110 -5.87 -11.44 -6.02
N ALA A 111 -6.19 -11.72 -4.75
CA ALA A 111 -5.94 -10.77 -3.67
C ALA A 111 -4.45 -10.41 -3.49
N ARG A 112 -3.54 -11.34 -3.80
CA ARG A 112 -2.10 -11.15 -3.67
C ARG A 112 -1.56 -10.35 -4.85
N GLU A 113 -1.94 -10.72 -6.07
CA GLU A 113 -1.60 -9.96 -7.28
C GLU A 113 -2.10 -8.52 -7.19
N LEU A 114 -3.32 -8.32 -6.68
CA LEU A 114 -3.89 -6.99 -6.48
C LEU A 114 -3.08 -6.19 -5.44
N ALA A 115 -2.76 -6.78 -4.29
CA ALA A 115 -1.95 -6.12 -3.27
C ALA A 115 -0.54 -5.77 -3.78
N GLU A 116 0.10 -6.69 -4.50
CA GLU A 116 1.40 -6.48 -5.14
C GLU A 116 1.34 -5.35 -6.17
N ALA A 117 0.30 -5.26 -6.99
CA ALA A 117 0.11 -4.18 -7.95
C ALA A 117 -0.19 -2.82 -7.28
N LEU A 118 -0.99 -2.81 -6.22
CA LEU A 118 -1.34 -1.59 -5.48
C LEU A 118 -0.14 -0.97 -4.77
N VAL A 119 0.76 -1.79 -4.21
CA VAL A 119 1.96 -1.32 -3.50
C VAL A 119 3.13 -1.15 -4.46
N GLY A 120 3.41 -2.19 -5.24
CA GLY A 120 4.53 -2.26 -6.16
C GLY A 120 4.35 -1.45 -7.44
N GLY A 121 3.14 -0.98 -7.73
CA GLY A 121 2.82 -0.27 -8.95
C GLY A 121 2.73 -1.18 -10.18
N MET A 122 2.16 -0.63 -11.25
CA MET A 122 1.96 -1.32 -12.53
C MET A 122 2.21 -0.34 -13.67
N THR A 123 3.00 -0.76 -14.65
CA THR A 123 3.25 0.01 -15.89
C THR A 123 2.15 -0.18 -16.91
N LYS A 124 2.03 0.76 -17.86
CA LYS A 124 1.15 0.62 -19.03
C LYS A 124 1.44 -0.66 -19.81
N ARG A 125 2.72 -1.01 -20.01
CA ARG A 125 3.13 -2.25 -20.70
C ARG A 125 2.62 -3.49 -19.99
N GLU A 126 2.76 -3.56 -18.67
CA GLU A 126 2.27 -4.70 -17.87
C GLU A 126 0.74 -4.81 -17.95
N PHE A 127 0.03 -3.68 -17.87
CA PHE A 127 -1.42 -3.67 -18.02
C PHE A 127 -1.86 -4.18 -19.41
N LEU A 128 -1.26 -3.65 -20.48
CA LEU A 128 -1.59 -4.00 -21.88
C LEU A 128 -1.21 -5.43 -22.26
N ALA A 129 -0.34 -6.09 -21.50
CA ALA A 129 -0.03 -7.50 -21.71
C ALA A 129 -1.22 -8.43 -21.37
N GLY A 130 -2.11 -7.99 -20.47
CA GLY A 130 -3.29 -8.75 -20.03
C GLY A 130 -4.63 -8.15 -20.43
N HIS A 131 -4.67 -6.86 -20.79
CA HIS A 131 -5.91 -6.11 -20.95
C HIS A 131 -5.88 -5.22 -22.20
N ALA A 132 -7.07 -4.95 -22.74
CA ALA A 132 -7.20 -4.00 -23.84
C ALA A 132 -6.99 -2.56 -23.34
N GLU A 133 -6.52 -1.69 -24.22
CA GLU A 133 -6.40 -0.26 -23.90
C GLU A 133 -7.77 0.35 -23.57
N PRO A 134 -7.92 1.04 -22.42
CA PRO A 134 -9.15 1.72 -22.08
C PRO A 134 -9.33 3.01 -22.87
N ALA A 135 -10.58 3.46 -23.01
CA ALA A 135 -10.89 4.73 -23.68
C ALA A 135 -10.53 5.92 -22.77
N SER A 136 -9.26 6.34 -22.78
CA SER A 136 -8.76 7.48 -22.00
C SER A 136 -7.64 8.20 -22.74
N VAL A 137 -7.75 9.53 -22.84
CA VAL A 137 -6.66 10.37 -23.36
C VAL A 137 -5.44 10.27 -22.45
N ARG A 138 -5.63 10.31 -21.12
CA ARG A 138 -4.55 10.18 -20.13
C ARG A 138 -3.79 8.87 -20.31
N PHE A 139 -4.50 7.76 -20.47
CA PHE A 139 -3.86 6.45 -20.72
C PHE A 139 -3.19 6.40 -22.09
N HIS A 140 -3.84 6.93 -23.12
CA HIS A 140 -3.35 6.88 -24.49
C HIS A 140 -1.98 7.56 -24.65
N VAL A 141 -1.81 8.74 -24.04
CA VAL A 141 -0.57 9.53 -24.16
C VAL A 141 0.59 9.03 -23.28
N MET A 142 0.35 8.07 -22.38
CA MET A 142 1.42 7.46 -21.59
C MET A 142 2.38 6.65 -22.46
N ASP A 143 3.67 6.70 -22.13
CA ASP A 143 4.65 5.78 -22.66
C ASP A 143 4.45 4.38 -22.06
N LEU A 144 4.99 3.36 -22.72
CA LEU A 144 4.80 1.97 -22.30
C LEU A 144 5.36 1.67 -20.90
N ASP A 145 6.45 2.34 -20.53
CA ASP A 145 7.11 2.15 -19.23
C ASP A 145 6.62 3.14 -18.16
N ASP A 146 5.65 4.00 -18.48
CA ASP A 146 4.99 4.87 -17.50
C ASP A 146 4.11 4.05 -16.55
N PHE A 147 3.99 4.51 -15.31
CA PHE A 147 3.15 3.87 -14.31
C PHE A 147 1.68 4.24 -14.48
N LEU A 148 0.85 3.22 -14.69
CA LEU A 148 -0.60 3.29 -14.49
C LEU A 148 -0.94 3.37 -13.00
N LEU A 149 -0.23 2.59 -12.19
CA LEU A 149 -0.23 2.73 -10.74
C LEU A 149 1.20 3.02 -10.31
N ASP A 150 1.44 4.20 -9.74
CA ASP A 150 2.74 4.53 -9.20
C ASP A 150 3.12 3.56 -8.06
N PRO A 151 4.38 3.13 -7.97
CA PRO A 151 4.89 2.39 -6.82
C PRO A 151 4.83 3.27 -5.57
N LEU A 152 4.62 2.64 -4.42
CA LEU A 152 4.54 3.32 -3.11
C LEU A 152 5.72 2.90 -2.22
N PRO A 153 6.96 3.33 -2.53
CA PRO A 153 8.17 2.93 -1.81
C PRO A 153 8.16 3.35 -0.33
N ASN A 154 7.43 4.42 -0.01
CA ASN A 154 7.33 4.95 1.34
C ASN A 154 6.44 4.13 2.28
N HIS A 155 5.76 3.08 1.78
CA HIS A 155 5.15 2.07 2.68
C HIS A 155 6.19 1.46 3.63
N LEU A 156 7.48 1.48 3.25
CA LEU A 156 8.59 1.12 4.14
C LEU A 156 8.53 1.86 5.48
N PHE A 157 8.02 3.10 5.48
CA PHE A 157 7.89 3.95 6.67
C PHE A 157 6.45 3.95 7.17
N THR A 158 6.03 2.84 7.78
CA THR A 158 4.66 2.64 8.31
C THR A 158 4.24 3.63 9.41
N ARG A 159 5.16 4.47 9.90
CA ARG A 159 4.95 5.47 10.95
C ARG A 159 4.10 6.66 10.51
N ASP A 160 4.22 7.09 9.25
CA ASP A 160 3.69 8.40 8.83
C ASP A 160 2.22 8.33 8.47
N THR A 161 1.80 7.23 7.86
CA THR A 161 0.48 7.08 7.23
C THR A 161 -0.64 6.92 8.25
N SER A 162 -0.35 6.29 9.39
CA SER A 162 -1.26 6.20 10.52
C SER A 162 -0.53 6.20 11.85
N ALA A 163 -1.18 6.71 12.89
CA ALA A 163 -0.64 6.76 14.24
C ALA A 163 -1.68 6.30 15.27
N TRP A 164 -1.31 5.33 16.09
CA TRP A 164 -2.11 4.91 17.24
C TRP A 164 -1.88 5.85 18.42
N ILE A 165 -2.96 6.33 19.02
CA ILE A 165 -2.97 7.28 20.14
C ILE A 165 -4.00 6.77 21.14
N TYR A 166 -3.52 6.22 22.25
CA TYR A 166 -4.31 5.45 23.21
C TYR A 166 -5.10 4.36 22.49
N ASP A 167 -6.41 4.34 22.67
CA ASP A 167 -7.39 3.43 22.10
C ASP A 167 -7.95 3.90 20.75
N GLY A 168 -7.30 4.86 20.09
CA GLY A 168 -7.64 5.32 18.76
C GLY A 168 -6.49 5.21 17.76
N VAL A 169 -6.82 5.25 16.48
CA VAL A 169 -5.88 5.35 15.38
C VAL A 169 -6.28 6.51 14.47
N SER A 170 -5.32 7.37 14.15
CA SER A 170 -5.49 8.42 13.17
C SER A 170 -4.97 7.95 11.82
N ILE A 171 -5.80 7.98 10.78
CA ILE A 171 -5.35 7.89 9.39
C ILE A 171 -4.99 9.30 8.93
N ASN A 172 -3.70 9.54 8.70
CA ASN A 172 -3.19 10.88 8.48
C ASN A 172 -3.49 11.36 7.06
N ALA A 173 -3.76 12.66 6.89
CA ALA A 173 -3.83 13.27 5.56
C ALA A 173 -2.41 13.58 5.06
N MET A 174 -1.94 12.84 4.05
CA MET A 174 -0.58 13.02 3.54
C MET A 174 -0.45 14.32 2.76
N ARG A 175 0.62 15.09 3.07
CA ARG A 175 0.91 16.38 2.43
C ARG A 175 1.20 16.26 0.94
N LEU A 176 1.93 15.21 0.54
CA LEU A 176 2.42 15.04 -0.82
C LEU A 176 1.53 14.03 -1.58
N PRO A 177 1.06 14.37 -2.80
CA PRO A 177 0.14 13.51 -3.57
C PRO A 177 0.63 12.07 -3.75
N ALA A 178 1.93 11.88 -4.00
CA ALA A 178 2.54 10.56 -4.18
C ALA A 178 2.31 9.58 -3.02
N ARG A 179 2.01 10.09 -1.81
CA ARG A 179 1.77 9.27 -0.61
C ARG A 179 0.30 9.11 -0.24
N GLN A 180 -0.62 9.79 -0.93
CA GLN A 180 -2.04 9.78 -0.56
C GLN A 180 -2.68 8.39 -0.72
N ARG A 181 -2.22 7.56 -1.67
CA ARG A 181 -2.71 6.19 -1.81
C ARG A 181 -2.33 5.28 -0.64
N GLU A 182 -1.25 5.59 0.09
CA GLU A 182 -0.84 4.81 1.26
C GLU A 182 -1.93 4.80 2.33
N THR A 183 -2.62 5.94 2.53
CA THR A 183 -3.63 6.09 3.58
C THR A 183 -4.88 5.29 3.28
N VAL A 184 -5.26 5.19 2.00
CA VAL A 184 -6.37 4.36 1.54
C VAL A 184 -6.14 2.89 1.91
N HIS A 185 -4.90 2.40 1.79
CA HIS A 185 -4.59 1.03 2.15
C HIS A 185 -4.74 0.79 3.66
N PHE A 186 -4.24 1.71 4.49
CA PHE A 186 -4.44 1.63 5.95
C PHE A 186 -5.91 1.80 6.35
N GLU A 187 -6.66 2.68 5.67
CA GLU A 187 -8.11 2.83 5.85
C GLU A 187 -8.84 1.52 5.61
N ALA A 188 -8.51 0.84 4.51
CA ALA A 188 -9.10 -0.46 4.19
C ALA A 188 -8.74 -1.53 5.23
N ILE A 189 -7.46 -1.60 5.64
CA ILE A 189 -6.99 -2.57 6.63
C ILE A 189 -7.71 -2.35 7.97
N TYR A 190 -7.71 -1.14 8.52
CA TYR A 190 -8.31 -0.89 9.84
C TYR A 190 -9.83 -1.07 9.84
N ARG A 191 -10.52 -0.77 8.72
CA ARG A 191 -11.98 -0.91 8.64
C ARG A 191 -12.47 -2.32 8.38
N HIS A 192 -11.70 -3.14 7.66
CA HIS A 192 -12.22 -4.39 7.10
C HIS A 192 -11.43 -5.63 7.47
N HIS A 193 -10.13 -5.50 7.80
CA HIS A 193 -9.33 -6.68 8.11
C HIS A 193 -9.79 -7.32 9.43
N PRO A 194 -9.95 -8.65 9.53
CA PRO A 194 -10.47 -9.32 10.73
C PRO A 194 -9.67 -9.03 12.01
N LEU A 195 -8.35 -8.84 11.89
CA LEU A 195 -7.49 -8.41 13.01
C LEU A 195 -7.96 -7.11 13.68
N PHE A 196 -8.59 -6.19 12.93
CA PHE A 196 -8.99 -4.87 13.41
C PHE A 196 -10.51 -4.71 13.49
N ALA A 197 -11.27 -5.18 12.49
CA ALA A 197 -12.70 -4.92 12.37
C ALA A 197 -13.54 -5.41 13.56
N ASP A 198 -13.09 -6.46 14.25
CA ASP A 198 -13.79 -7.06 15.41
C ASP A 198 -13.34 -6.47 16.77
N GLU A 199 -12.37 -5.54 16.78
CA GLU A 199 -11.83 -4.94 17.99
C GLU A 199 -12.41 -3.54 18.24
N ALA A 200 -12.56 -3.17 19.51
CA ALA A 200 -13.03 -1.84 19.88
C ALA A 200 -11.85 -0.84 19.90
N PHE A 201 -11.84 0.09 18.94
CA PHE A 201 -10.96 1.26 18.91
C PHE A 201 -11.63 2.42 18.14
N HIS A 202 -11.10 3.63 18.31
CA HIS A 202 -11.57 4.83 17.61
C HIS A 202 -10.81 5.03 16.29
N LEU A 203 -11.53 5.16 15.17
CA LEU A 203 -10.97 5.47 13.84
C LEU A 203 -11.33 6.89 13.40
#